data_AF-V3ZS85-F1
#
_entry.id   AF-V3ZS85-F1
#
_cell.length_a   1.000
_cell.length_b   1.000
_cell.length_c   1.000
_cell.angle_alpha   90.00
_cell.angle_beta   90.00
_cell.angle_gamma   90.00
#
_symmetry.space_group_name_H-M   'P 1'
#
loop_
_entity.id
_entity.type
_entity.pdbx_description
1 polymer ?
#
loop_
_entity_poly.entity_id
_entity_poly.type
_entity_poly.pdbx_seq_one_letter_code
_entity_poly.pdbx_strand_id
1 'polypeptide(L)'
;ADMAVAPLSSTAERRKAIKFSYPYYLEYTTVILQPPDPNDTKWKTFLKPFTYHVLICVAVSLFLGTCILYFIENSNPFYECNTGNDIQSFSDVFWYLYGALLTQGGESLPTSLAGRKFIGFWWLFCIMLVATYSGNLVAFLTISRVEVPFDTLAGMSQQSDYKWGTLGGSAFTTLFLVSFQ
;
A
#
# COMPACT_ATOMS: atom_id res chain seq x y z
N ALA A 1 43.63 -26.84 -27.68
CA ALA A 1 43.86 -25.58 -26.95
C ALA A 1 44.61 -25.93 -25.68
N ASP A 2 45.73 -25.28 -25.41
CA ASP A 2 46.64 -25.66 -24.31
C ASP A 2 46.35 -24.93 -22.99
N MET A 3 45.61 -23.81 -23.07
CA MET A 3 45.10 -23.07 -21.92
C MET A 3 43.77 -22.40 -22.30
N ALA A 4 42.84 -22.33 -21.35
CA ALA A 4 41.55 -21.66 -21.52
C ALA A 4 41.30 -20.73 -20.33
N VAL A 5 40.92 -19.48 -20.63
CA VAL A 5 40.51 -18.48 -19.63
C VAL A 5 39.07 -18.12 -19.92
N ALA A 6 38.16 -18.64 -19.11
CA ALA A 6 36.72 -18.48 -19.26
C ALA A 6 36.05 -18.59 -17.88
N PRO A 7 34.83 -18.07 -17.71
CA PRO A 7 34.03 -18.30 -16.51
C PRO A 7 33.63 -19.79 -16.45
N LEU A 8 34.47 -20.61 -15.81
CA LEU A 8 34.31 -22.05 -15.73
C LEU A 8 34.27 -22.50 -14.27
N SER A 9 33.14 -23.05 -13.85
CA SER A 9 32.98 -23.59 -12.50
C SER A 9 33.83 -24.84 -12.30
N SER A 10 34.56 -24.90 -11.18
CA SER A 10 35.42 -26.02 -10.79
C SER A 10 34.59 -27.13 -10.13
N THR A 11 33.98 -28.00 -10.93
CA THR A 11 33.21 -29.16 -10.44
C THR A 11 34.10 -30.41 -10.28
N ALA A 12 33.68 -31.35 -9.43
CA ALA A 12 34.43 -32.58 -9.16
C ALA A 12 34.66 -33.43 -10.42
N GLU A 13 33.67 -33.51 -11.31
CA GLU A 13 33.80 -34.25 -12.56
C GLU A 13 34.78 -33.60 -13.53
N ARG A 14 34.77 -32.26 -13.65
CA ARG A 14 35.69 -31.54 -14.55
C ARG A 14 37.14 -31.63 -14.06
N ARG A 15 37.38 -31.67 -12.75
CA ARG A 15 38.73 -31.88 -12.19
C ARG A 15 39.37 -33.21 -12.56
N LYS A 16 38.59 -34.23 -12.95
CA LYS A 16 39.13 -35.52 -13.44
C LYS A 16 39.77 -35.38 -14.82
N ALA A 17 39.31 -34.43 -15.64
CA ALA A 17 39.77 -34.23 -17.01
C ALA A 17 40.75 -33.04 -17.17
N ILE A 18 40.64 -32.00 -16.33
CA ILE A 18 41.44 -30.78 -16.45
C ILE A 18 41.95 -30.30 -15.08
N LYS A 19 43.12 -29.64 -15.06
CA LYS A 19 43.69 -29.02 -13.85
C LYS A 19 43.25 -27.55 -13.77
N PHE A 20 42.69 -27.15 -12.63
CA PHE A 20 42.29 -25.78 -12.35
C PHE A 20 43.36 -25.06 -11.52
N SER A 21 43.49 -23.75 -11.71
CA SER A 21 44.21 -22.86 -10.80
C SER A 21 43.41 -22.62 -9.51
N TYR A 22 44.01 -21.92 -8.54
CA TYR A 22 43.29 -21.48 -7.35
C TYR A 22 42.13 -20.54 -7.74
N PRO A 23 40.92 -20.71 -7.16
CA PRO A 23 39.78 -19.89 -7.50
C PRO A 23 40.05 -18.42 -7.20
N TYR A 24 39.92 -17.55 -8.21
CA TYR A 24 40.11 -16.11 -8.07
C TYR A 24 38.81 -15.37 -7.71
N TYR A 25 37.65 -15.97 -8.01
CA TYR A 25 36.32 -15.37 -7.85
C TYR A 25 35.33 -16.41 -7.32
N LEU A 26 34.56 -16.02 -6.30
CA LEU A 26 33.50 -16.84 -5.70
C LEU A 26 32.16 -16.21 -6.06
N GLU A 27 31.34 -16.94 -6.83
CA GLU A 27 29.99 -16.53 -7.20
C GLU A 27 28.95 -17.15 -6.26
N TYR A 28 27.95 -16.35 -5.90
CA TYR A 28 26.75 -16.83 -5.23
C TYR A 28 25.70 -17.20 -6.27
N THR A 29 24.93 -18.25 -5.99
CA THR A 29 23.80 -18.63 -6.85
C THR A 29 22.60 -17.77 -6.49
N THR A 30 22.07 -17.04 -7.48
CA THR A 30 20.85 -16.23 -7.34
C THR A 30 19.80 -16.69 -8.34
N VAL A 31 18.54 -16.49 -7.99
CA VAL A 31 17.40 -16.72 -8.89
C VAL A 31 16.98 -15.38 -9.46
N ILE A 32 16.80 -15.33 -10.78
CA ILE A 32 16.35 -14.13 -11.48
C ILE A 32 14.89 -14.34 -11.86
N LEU A 33 14.04 -13.39 -11.50
CA LEU A 33 12.61 -13.39 -11.77
C LEU A 33 12.25 -12.17 -12.60
N GLN A 34 11.27 -12.32 -13.49
CA GLN A 34 10.68 -11.18 -14.15
C GLN A 34 9.90 -10.36 -13.11
N PRO A 35 10.12 -9.04 -13.00
CA PRO A 35 9.31 -8.22 -12.11
C PRO A 35 7.84 -8.29 -12.56
N PRO A 36 6.89 -8.35 -11.61
CA PRO A 36 5.47 -8.37 -11.95
C PRO A 36 5.07 -7.10 -12.71
N ASP A 37 4.11 -7.24 -13.64
CA ASP A 37 3.67 -6.11 -14.46
C ASP A 37 3.12 -4.98 -13.57
N PRO A 38 3.69 -3.76 -13.64
CA PRO A 38 3.32 -2.66 -12.76
C PRO A 38 1.93 -2.08 -13.07
N ASN A 39 1.23 -2.58 -14.10
CA ASN A 39 -0.01 -1.99 -14.61
C ASN A 39 -1.28 -2.59 -13.99
N ASP A 40 -1.25 -3.83 -13.48
CA ASP A 40 -2.45 -4.54 -13.02
C ASP A 40 -2.96 -4.04 -11.64
N THR A 41 -2.08 -3.41 -10.85
CA THR A 41 -2.39 -3.00 -9.46
C THR A 41 -2.50 -1.50 -9.24
N LYS A 42 -2.37 -0.66 -10.27
CA LYS A 42 -2.30 0.81 -10.13
C LYS A 42 -3.51 1.44 -9.45
N TRP A 43 -4.73 0.98 -9.76
CA TRP A 43 -5.95 1.56 -9.15
C TRP A 43 -6.12 1.15 -7.69
N LYS A 44 -5.79 -0.11 -7.35
CA LYS A 44 -5.80 -0.62 -5.97
C LYS A 44 -4.72 0.06 -5.12
N THR A 45 -3.62 0.45 -5.74
CA THR A 45 -2.53 1.23 -5.13
C THR A 45 -3.00 2.59 -4.62
N PHE A 46 -3.98 3.26 -5.24
CA PHE A 46 -4.52 4.52 -4.70
C PHE A 46 -5.36 4.32 -3.44
N LEU A 47 -5.94 3.13 -3.25
CA LEU A 47 -6.75 2.78 -2.07
C LEU A 47 -5.91 2.12 -0.96
N LYS A 48 -4.76 1.52 -1.29
CA LYS A 48 -3.82 0.93 -0.31
C LYS A 48 -3.43 1.85 0.87
N PRO A 49 -3.25 3.18 0.72
CA PRO A 49 -2.86 4.06 1.82
C PRO A 49 -3.94 4.15 2.90
N PHE A 50 -5.22 3.92 2.54
CA PHE A 50 -6.32 3.88 3.49
C PHE A 50 -6.63 2.42 3.83
N THR A 51 -6.06 1.93 4.93
CA THR A 51 -6.49 0.65 5.49
C THR A 51 -8.00 0.71 5.76
N TYR A 52 -8.73 -0.36 5.45
CA TYR A 52 -10.18 -0.45 5.63
C TYR A 52 -10.66 0.00 7.03
N HIS A 53 -9.84 -0.26 8.07
CA HIS A 53 -10.05 0.21 9.44
C HIS A 53 -10.20 1.74 9.54
N VAL A 54 -9.37 2.50 8.82
CA VAL A 54 -9.43 3.96 8.83
C VAL A 54 -10.69 4.44 8.11
N LEU A 55 -11.09 3.80 7.00
CA LEU A 55 -12.33 4.16 6.28
C LEU A 55 -13.54 4.02 7.19
N ILE A 56 -13.61 2.91 7.93
CA ILE A 56 -14.66 2.70 8.93
C ILE A 56 -14.59 3.78 10.02
N CYS A 57 -13.41 4.08 10.55
CA CYS A 57 -13.25 5.13 11.56
C CYS A 57 -13.75 6.51 11.08
N VAL A 58 -13.48 6.88 9.82
CA VAL A 58 -13.95 8.15 9.24
C VAL A 58 -15.46 8.14 9.01
N ALA A 59 -16.02 7.01 8.53
CA ALA A 59 -17.46 6.88 8.39
C ALA A 59 -18.18 6.99 9.74
N VAL A 60 -17.63 6.34 10.78
CA VAL A 60 -18.15 6.40 12.15
C VAL A 60 -18.00 7.81 12.72
N SER A 61 -16.85 8.47 12.53
CA SER A 61 -16.65 9.84 13.04
C SER A 61 -17.58 10.84 12.37
N LEU A 62 -17.88 10.68 11.08
CA LEU A 62 -18.85 11.48 10.37
C LEU A 62 -20.26 11.27 10.91
N PHE A 63 -20.68 10.02 11.09
CA PHE A 63 -22.01 9.70 11.63
C PHE A 63 -22.18 10.23 13.07
N LEU A 64 -21.19 10.01 13.93
CA LEU A 64 -21.18 10.55 15.29
C LEU A 64 -21.17 12.08 15.30
N GLY A 65 -20.39 12.70 14.41
CA GLY A 65 -20.34 14.15 14.28
C GLY A 65 -21.68 14.75 13.87
N THR A 66 -22.39 14.11 12.94
CA THR A 66 -23.75 14.49 12.55
C THR A 66 -24.72 14.38 13.72
N CYS A 67 -24.69 13.27 14.47
CA CYS A 67 -25.55 13.08 15.64
C CYS A 67 -25.30 14.14 16.73
N ILE A 68 -24.03 14.45 17.02
CA ILE A 68 -23.66 15.45 18.03
C ILE A 68 -24.12 16.84 17.60
N LEU A 69 -23.85 17.24 16.36
CA LEU A 69 -24.23 18.56 15.86
C LEU A 69 -25.76 18.70 15.83
N TYR A 70 -26.47 17.67 15.34
CA TYR A 70 -27.93 17.64 15.35
C TYR A 70 -28.50 17.77 16.78
N PHE A 71 -27.91 17.08 17.76
CA PHE A 71 -28.35 17.18 19.15
C PHE A 71 -28.08 18.57 19.76
N ILE A 72 -26.95 19.21 19.40
CA ILE A 72 -26.63 20.58 19.84
C ILE A 72 -27.63 21.59 19.27
N GLU A 73 -27.98 21.48 17.99
CA GLU A 73 -28.96 22.39 17.39
C GLU A 73 -30.37 22.12 17.95
N ASN A 74 -30.78 20.85 18.11
CA ASN A 74 -32.10 20.50 18.62
C ASN A 74 -32.30 20.80 20.11
N SER A 75 -31.24 20.82 20.93
CA SER A 75 -31.34 21.08 22.37
C SER A 75 -31.43 22.57 22.74
N ASN A 76 -31.26 23.48 21.77
CA ASN A 76 -31.23 24.91 22.03
C ASN A 76 -32.50 25.61 21.49
N PRO A 77 -33.58 25.73 22.28
CA PRO A 77 -34.82 26.40 21.87
C PRO A 77 -34.69 27.93 21.66
N PHE A 78 -33.51 28.52 21.90
CA PHE A 78 -33.27 29.96 21.77
C PHE A 78 -33.04 30.44 20.32
N TYR A 79 -32.73 29.53 19.38
CA TYR A 79 -32.34 29.89 18.01
C TYR A 79 -33.46 29.71 16.97
N GLU A 80 -34.64 29.22 17.35
CA GLU A 80 -35.83 29.07 16.47
C GLU A 80 -36.40 30.41 15.94
N CYS A 81 -35.94 31.56 16.45
CA CYS A 81 -36.61 32.85 16.24
C CYS A 81 -36.09 33.70 15.04
N ASN A 82 -35.03 33.29 14.32
CA ASN A 82 -34.55 34.06 13.15
C ASN A 82 -34.51 33.21 11.88
N THR A 83 -35.57 33.38 11.08
CA THR A 83 -35.80 32.75 9.78
C THR A 83 -34.79 33.24 8.74
N GLY A 84 -33.92 32.36 8.27
CA GLY A 84 -33.13 32.57 7.05
C GLY A 84 -31.88 31.71 6.96
N ASN A 85 -32.01 30.52 6.38
CA ASN A 85 -30.95 29.56 6.02
C ASN A 85 -30.34 28.71 7.15
N ASP A 86 -31.15 28.28 8.12
CA ASP A 86 -30.65 27.46 9.24
C ASP A 86 -30.63 25.96 8.91
N ILE A 87 -29.68 25.23 9.51
CA ILE A 87 -29.50 23.79 9.29
C ILE A 87 -30.48 23.03 10.19
N GLN A 88 -31.71 22.82 9.73
CA GLN A 88 -32.77 22.26 10.60
C GLN A 88 -32.94 20.74 10.47
N SER A 89 -32.55 20.14 9.34
CA SER A 89 -32.71 18.70 9.11
C SER A 89 -31.43 17.92 9.40
N PHE A 90 -31.56 16.70 9.93
CA PHE A 90 -30.43 15.76 10.08
C PHE A 90 -29.65 15.55 8.78
N SER A 91 -30.37 15.50 7.65
CA SER A 91 -29.79 15.37 6.30
C SER A 91 -28.92 16.57 5.92
N ASP A 92 -29.32 17.79 6.28
CA ASP A 92 -28.58 19.02 5.95
C ASP A 92 -27.29 19.10 6.78
N VAL A 93 -27.35 18.70 8.05
CA VAL A 93 -26.17 18.55 8.93
C VAL A 93 -25.21 17.50 8.36
N PHE A 94 -25.73 16.35 7.92
CA PHE A 94 -24.92 15.30 7.31
C PHE A 94 -24.22 15.80 6.04
N TRP A 95 -24.96 16.45 5.14
CA TRP A 95 -24.41 17.02 3.91
C TRP A 95 -23.37 18.09 4.18
N TYR A 96 -23.57 18.93 5.21
CA TYR A 96 -22.60 19.93 5.61
C TYR A 96 -21.29 19.29 6.10
N LEU A 97 -21.36 18.33 7.03
CA LEU A 97 -20.16 17.65 7.55
C LEU A 97 -19.44 16.85 6.46
N TYR A 98 -20.21 16.21 5.57
CA TYR A 98 -19.68 15.49 4.42
C TYR A 98 -19.00 16.42 3.41
N GLY A 99 -19.61 17.56 3.09
CA GLY A 99 -19.02 18.58 2.23
C GLY A 99 -17.74 19.19 2.83
N ALA A 100 -17.71 19.38 4.16
CA ALA A 100 -16.50 19.81 4.87
C ALA A 100 -15.38 18.75 4.81
N LEU A 101 -15.71 17.46 4.92
CA LEU A 101 -14.74 16.36 4.77
C LEU A 101 -14.12 16.34 3.37
N LEU A 102 -14.93 16.60 2.34
CA LEU A 102 -14.48 16.70 0.94
C LEU A 102 -13.84 18.05 0.60
N THR A 103 -13.60 18.92 1.59
CA THR A 103 -13.04 20.27 1.40
C THR A 103 -13.87 21.18 0.47
N GLN A 104 -15.13 20.81 0.22
CA GLN A 104 -16.05 21.55 -0.65
C GLN A 104 -16.79 22.66 0.10
N GLY A 105 -16.85 22.57 1.43
CA GLY A 105 -17.61 23.48 2.29
C GLY A 105 -19.12 23.19 2.26
N GLY A 106 -19.90 23.98 2.99
CA GLY A 106 -21.37 23.90 2.98
C GLY A 106 -22.00 25.29 3.02
N GLU A 107 -23.18 25.43 2.42
CA GLU A 107 -23.82 26.73 2.20
C GLU A 107 -24.48 27.33 3.46
N SER A 108 -24.88 26.47 4.40
CA SER A 108 -25.57 26.87 5.63
C SER A 108 -24.67 26.68 6.84
N LEU A 109 -24.60 27.68 7.73
CA LEU A 109 -23.83 27.61 8.98
C LEU A 109 -24.80 27.54 10.17
N PRO A 110 -24.48 26.77 11.23
CA PRO A 110 -25.31 26.75 12.42
C PRO A 110 -25.30 28.09 13.15
N THR A 111 -26.46 28.40 13.72
CA THR A 111 -26.71 29.61 14.49
C THR A 111 -26.14 29.54 15.91
N SER A 112 -26.03 28.34 16.50
CA SER A 112 -25.50 28.15 17.85
C SER A 112 -23.99 28.41 18.00
N LEU A 113 -23.60 29.15 19.05
CA LEU A 113 -22.19 29.36 19.42
C LEU A 113 -21.46 28.04 19.72
N ALA A 114 -22.15 27.05 20.28
CA ALA A 114 -21.60 25.73 20.55
C ALA A 114 -21.39 24.93 19.24
N GLY A 115 -22.36 24.99 18.32
CA GLY A 115 -22.27 24.38 16.99
C GLY A 115 -21.08 24.93 16.18
N ARG A 116 -20.85 26.25 16.23
CA ARG A 116 -19.70 26.89 15.57
C ARG A 116 -18.34 26.42 16.11
N LYS A 117 -18.22 26.23 17.43
CA LYS A 117 -16.99 25.67 18.03
C LYS A 117 -16.75 24.23 17.58
N PHE A 118 -17.81 23.43 17.53
CA PHE A 118 -17.74 22.05 17.05
C PHE A 118 -17.32 21.98 15.58
N ILE A 119 -17.89 22.82 14.71
CA ILE A 119 -17.49 22.91 13.30
C ILE A 119 -16.01 23.31 13.16
N GLY A 120 -15.53 24.27 13.96
CA GLY A 120 -14.12 24.63 13.94
C GLY A 120 -13.21 23.44 14.25
N PHE A 121 -13.59 22.60 15.22
CA PHE A 121 -12.89 21.35 15.52
C PHE A 121 -13.00 20.33 14.37
N TRP A 122 -14.18 20.19 13.76
CA TRP A 122 -14.41 19.32 12.61
C TRP A 122 -13.53 19.72 11.41
N TRP A 123 -13.40 21.01 11.13
CA TRP A 123 -12.53 21.52 10.07
C TRP A 123 -11.06 21.19 10.32
N LEU A 124 -10.56 21.38 11.54
CA LEU A 124 -9.20 20.99 11.90
C LEU A 124 -8.97 19.49 11.73
N PHE A 125 -9.95 18.67 12.13
CA PHE A 125 -9.91 17.22 11.90
C PHE A 125 -9.83 16.87 10.41
N CYS A 126 -10.66 17.50 9.56
CA CYS A 126 -10.65 17.25 8.12
C CYS A 126 -9.32 17.65 7.47
N ILE A 127 -8.77 18.81 7.82
CA ILE A 127 -7.47 19.27 7.31
C ILE A 127 -6.36 18.29 7.71
N MET A 128 -6.34 17.84 8.97
CA MET A 128 -5.35 16.88 9.44
C MET A 128 -5.46 15.53 8.72
N LEU A 129 -6.69 15.06 8.48
CA LEU A 129 -6.96 13.82 7.74
C LEU A 129 -6.46 13.91 6.30
N VAL A 130 -6.82 14.98 5.57
CA VAL A 130 -6.40 15.19 4.18
C VAL A 130 -4.88 15.33 4.09
N ALA A 131 -4.25 16.05 5.01
CA ALA A 131 -2.79 16.19 5.05
C ALA A 131 -2.09 14.84 5.26
N THR A 132 -2.58 14.03 6.19
CA THR A 132 -2.03 12.69 6.47
C THR A 132 -2.24 11.74 5.28
N TYR A 133 -3.41 11.78 4.65
CA TYR A 133 -3.70 11.00 3.45
C TYR A 133 -2.77 11.37 2.29
N SER A 134 -2.64 12.67 2.01
CA SER A 134 -1.75 13.18 0.97
C SER A 134 -0.29 12.76 1.22
N GLY A 135 0.19 12.90 2.45
CA GLY A 135 1.54 12.46 2.84
C GLY A 135 1.77 10.96 2.65
N ASN A 136 0.83 10.13 3.11
CA ASN A 136 0.92 8.67 2.95
C ASN A 136 0.82 8.24 1.48
N LEU A 137 -0.03 8.92 0.70
CA LEU A 137 -0.15 8.66 -0.74
C LEU A 137 1.16 9.00 -1.47
N VAL A 138 1.77 10.16 -1.18
CA VAL A 138 3.07 10.54 -1.75
C VAL A 138 4.14 9.54 -1.35
N ALA A 139 4.19 9.11 -0.10
CA ALA A 139 5.14 8.09 0.36
C ALA A 139 4.95 6.74 -0.36
N PHE A 140 3.71 6.36 -0.68
CA PHE A 140 3.44 5.14 -1.44
C PHE A 140 3.86 5.27 -2.91
N LEU A 141 3.63 6.45 -3.53
CA LEU A 141 3.99 6.70 -4.92
C LEU A 141 5.51 6.80 -5.14
N THR A 142 6.26 7.27 -4.14
CA THR A 142 7.73 7.32 -4.23
C THR A 142 8.39 5.96 -4.02
N ILE A 143 7.74 5.04 -3.30
CA ILE A 143 8.31 3.72 -3.00
C ILE A 143 7.52 2.63 -3.73
N SER A 144 8.04 2.21 -4.89
CA SER A 144 7.56 1.01 -5.57
C SER A 144 8.17 -0.23 -4.92
N ARG A 145 7.43 -0.88 -3.99
CA ARG A 145 7.85 -2.19 -3.45
C ARG A 145 7.48 -3.29 -4.43
N VAL A 146 8.48 -4.00 -4.92
CA VAL A 146 8.30 -5.26 -5.66
C VAL A 146 8.11 -6.36 -4.63
N GLU A 147 6.89 -6.87 -4.50
CA GLU A 147 6.61 -8.07 -3.70
C GLU A 147 7.15 -9.28 -4.47
N VAL A 148 8.20 -9.91 -3.96
CA VAL A 148 8.73 -11.15 -4.52
C VAL A 148 7.87 -12.34 -4.07
N PRO A 149 7.49 -13.26 -4.97
CA PRO A 149 6.58 -14.36 -4.65
C PRO A 149 7.18 -15.40 -3.69
N PHE A 150 8.49 -15.52 -3.66
CA PHE A 150 9.23 -16.41 -2.77
C PHE A 150 10.63 -15.87 -2.52
N ASP A 151 11.13 -16.08 -1.30
CA ASP A 151 12.49 -15.69 -0.88
C ASP A 151 13.40 -16.92 -0.66
N THR A 152 12.83 -18.14 -0.73
CA THR A 152 13.56 -19.39 -0.50
C THR A 152 13.42 -20.35 -1.67
N LEU A 153 14.45 -21.17 -1.89
CA LEU A 153 14.43 -22.23 -2.91
C LEU A 153 13.34 -23.28 -2.61
N ALA A 154 13.10 -23.56 -1.33
CA ALA A 154 12.02 -24.45 -0.90
C ALA A 154 10.65 -23.87 -1.27
N GLY A 155 10.41 -22.58 -1.00
CA GLY A 155 9.19 -21.89 -1.42
C GLY A 155 9.00 -21.89 -2.94
N MET A 156 10.09 -21.73 -3.70
CA MET A 156 10.07 -21.84 -5.16
C MET A 156 9.69 -23.26 -5.64
N SER A 157 10.13 -24.31 -4.93
CA SER A 157 9.83 -25.70 -5.30
C SER A 157 8.41 -26.14 -4.99
N GLN A 158 7.78 -25.56 -3.96
CA GLN A 158 6.42 -25.92 -3.53
C GLN A 158 5.35 -25.25 -4.38
N GLN A 159 5.64 -24.08 -4.95
CA GLN A 159 4.68 -23.36 -5.78
C GLN A 159 4.65 -23.94 -7.22
N SER A 160 3.47 -23.95 -7.84
CA SER A 160 3.24 -24.50 -9.19
C SER A 160 2.98 -23.44 -10.28
N ASP A 161 2.86 -22.18 -9.90
CA ASP A 161 2.46 -21.06 -10.75
C ASP A 161 3.61 -20.55 -11.64
N TYR A 162 4.83 -20.48 -11.09
CA TYR A 162 6.03 -20.09 -11.83
C TYR A 162 6.80 -21.31 -12.33
N LYS A 163 7.05 -21.34 -13.64
CA LYS A 163 7.98 -22.29 -14.23
C LYS A 163 9.41 -21.83 -13.96
N TRP A 164 10.22 -22.72 -13.40
CA TRP A 164 11.64 -22.47 -13.18
C TRP A 164 12.49 -23.33 -14.13
N GLY A 165 13.72 -22.91 -14.37
CA GLY A 165 14.66 -23.61 -15.23
C GLY A 165 16.07 -23.05 -15.09
N THR A 166 17.04 -23.80 -15.59
CA THR A 166 18.46 -23.42 -15.58
C THR A 166 19.01 -23.43 -17.01
N LEU A 167 20.12 -22.73 -17.22
CA LEU A 167 20.83 -22.78 -18.50
C LEU A 167 21.30 -24.21 -18.81
N GLY A 168 20.96 -24.73 -20.00
CA GLY A 168 21.36 -26.07 -20.45
C GLY A 168 22.88 -26.20 -20.58
N GLY A 169 23.43 -27.37 -20.21
CA GLY A 169 24.88 -27.63 -20.27
C GLY A 169 25.71 -26.87 -19.23
N SER A 170 25.05 -26.20 -18.27
CA SER A 170 25.72 -25.49 -17.19
C SER A 170 26.11 -26.41 -16.04
N ALA A 171 26.94 -25.92 -15.12
CA ALA A 171 27.24 -26.67 -13.89
C ALA A 171 26.00 -26.87 -13.01
N PHE A 172 24.98 -26.01 -13.13
CA PHE A 172 23.73 -26.12 -12.38
C PHE A 172 22.91 -27.34 -12.78
N THR A 173 22.84 -27.66 -14.07
CA THR A 173 22.12 -28.87 -14.51
C THR A 173 22.72 -30.13 -13.92
N THR A 174 24.06 -30.23 -13.85
CA THR A 174 24.72 -31.38 -13.22
C THR A 174 24.54 -31.39 -11.70
N LEU A 175 24.55 -30.21 -11.06
CA LEU A 175 24.40 -30.10 -9.61
C LEU A 175 23.02 -30.57 -9.15
N PHE A 176 21.95 -30.13 -9.83
CA PHE A 176 20.59 -30.53 -9.50
C PHE A 176 20.31 -32.00 -9.85
N LEU A 177 20.89 -32.55 -10.92
CA LEU A 177 20.71 -33.98 -11.23
C LEU A 177 21.34 -34.89 -10.18
N VAL A 178 22.52 -34.53 -9.66
CA VAL A 178 23.23 -35.35 -8.66
C VAL A 178 22.60 -35.23 -7.27
N SER A 179 21.99 -34.08 -6.92
CA SER A 179 21.40 -33.88 -5.59
C SER A 179 20.07 -34.61 -5.35
N PHE A 180 19.43 -35.15 -6.39
CA PHE A 180 18.16 -35.88 -6.29
C PHE A 180 18.34 -37.42 -6.42
N GLN A 181 19.57 -37.93 -6.40
CA GLN A 181 19.89 -39.36 -6.23
C GLN A 181 20.38 -39.63 -4.81
#